data_AF-A0A257H3A5-F1
#
_entry.id   AF-A0A257H3A5-F1
#
_cell.length_a   1.000
_cell.length_b   1.000
_cell.length_c   1.000
_cell.angle_alpha   90.00
_cell.angle_beta   90.00
_cell.angle_gamma   90.00
#
_symmetry.space_group_name_H-M   'P 1'
#
loop_
_entity.id
_entity.type
_entity.pdbx_description
1 polymer ?
#
loop_
_entity_poly.entity_id
_entity_poly.type
_entity_poly.pdbx_seq_one_letter_code
_entity_poly.pdbx_strand_id
1 'polypeptide(L)'
;ITTGNVGKSKSPKAQALEALKPLAFVDDYLPYLLGIEADMHLALILRDENGSPNVGEALRNVDSTHGSLLEFSRWWLVKGE
;
A
#
# COMPACT_ATOMS: atom_id res chain seq x y z
N ILE A 1 -18.02 3.11 20.14
CA ILE A 1 -18.47 2.93 18.74
C ILE A 1 -17.69 3.91 17.89
N THR A 2 -16.77 3.44 17.04
CA THR A 2 -16.02 4.34 16.14
C THR A 2 -16.82 4.49 14.86
N THR A 3 -17.63 5.54 14.81
CA THR A 3 -18.43 5.89 13.62
C THR A 3 -17.52 6.42 12.52
N GLY A 4 -17.66 5.86 11.33
CA GLY A 4 -16.81 6.14 10.16
C GLY A 4 -16.99 7.53 9.56
N ASN A 5 -16.00 7.92 8.77
CA ASN A 5 -16.10 9.02 7.82
C ASN A 5 -15.72 8.48 6.43
N VAL A 6 -16.76 8.14 5.67
CA VAL A 6 -16.71 8.08 4.22
C VAL A 6 -16.48 9.52 3.75
N GLY A 7 -15.23 9.85 3.42
CA GLY A 7 -14.85 11.17 2.95
C GLY A 7 -13.68 11.78 3.71
N LYS A 8 -12.47 11.33 3.39
CA LYS A 8 -11.25 12.16 3.45
C LYS A 8 -10.19 11.48 2.59
N SER A 9 -9.59 12.28 1.72
CA SER A 9 -8.75 11.96 0.56
C SER A 9 -7.40 11.31 0.88
N LYS A 10 -7.19 10.83 2.11
CA LYS A 10 -5.91 10.34 2.63
C LYS A 10 -6.11 9.13 3.55
N SER A 11 -5.22 8.15 3.43
CA SER A 11 -5.14 6.98 4.30
C SER A 11 -5.08 7.36 5.79
N PRO A 12 -5.73 6.61 6.70
CA PRO A 12 -5.58 6.81 8.15
C PRO A 12 -4.14 6.58 8.63
N LYS A 13 -3.30 5.95 7.80
CA LYS A 13 -1.88 5.70 8.08
C LYS A 13 -0.96 6.84 7.61
N ALA A 14 -1.48 7.79 6.82
CA ALA A 14 -0.67 8.84 6.19
C ALA A 14 0.15 9.65 7.23
N GLN A 15 -0.46 10.01 8.37
CA GLN A 15 0.24 10.77 9.41
C GLN A 15 1.44 10.02 9.99
N ALA A 16 1.31 8.70 10.22
CA ALA A 16 2.40 7.88 10.75
C ALA A 16 3.51 7.71 9.70
N LEU A 17 3.13 7.54 8.43
CA LEU A 17 4.05 7.40 7.32
C LEU A 17 4.85 8.68 7.06
N GLU A 18 4.22 9.85 7.15
CA GLU A 18 4.89 11.16 7.07
C GLU A 18 5.92 11.35 8.21
N ALA A 19 5.64 10.84 9.41
CA ALA A 19 6.54 10.94 10.55
C ALA A 19 7.71 9.95 10.50
N LEU A 20 7.46 8.71 10.09
CA LEU A 20 8.48 7.65 10.04
C LEU A 20 9.36 7.72 8.79
N LYS A 21 8.82 8.22 7.67
CA LYS A 21 9.48 8.27 6.36
C LYS A 21 10.15 6.93 5.96
N PRO A 22 9.41 5.82 5.94
CA PRO A 22 9.98 4.55 5.53
C PRO A 22 10.34 4.57 4.04
N LEU A 23 11.32 3.77 3.65
CA LEU A 23 11.69 3.58 2.24
C LEU A 23 10.61 2.83 1.44
N ALA A 24 9.84 1.97 2.11
CA ALA A 24 8.74 1.24 1.52
C ALA A 24 7.58 1.09 2.51
N PHE A 25 6.36 1.15 2.00
CA PHE A 25 5.14 0.83 2.72
C PHE A 25 4.36 -0.25 1.97
N VAL A 26 4.02 -1.31 2.70
CA VAL A 26 3.42 -2.52 2.15
C VAL A 26 2.12 -2.81 2.89
N ASP A 27 1.03 -2.97 2.14
CA ASP A 27 -0.30 -3.24 2.70
C ASP A 27 -1.06 -4.23 1.80
N ASP A 28 -2.15 -4.82 2.29
CA ASP A 28 -3.06 -5.65 1.49
C ASP A 28 -4.38 -4.94 1.16
N TYR A 29 -4.52 -3.67 1.55
CA TYR A 29 -5.71 -2.85 1.27
C TYR A 29 -5.39 -1.53 0.56
N LEU A 30 -5.80 -1.42 -0.71
CA LEU A 30 -5.50 -0.29 -1.60
C LEU A 30 -5.92 1.08 -1.05
N PRO A 31 -7.08 1.24 -0.37
CA PRO A 31 -7.44 2.53 0.23
C PRO A 31 -6.45 3.04 1.27
N TYR A 32 -5.62 2.18 1.85
CA TYR A 32 -4.56 2.60 2.78
C TYR A 32 -3.31 3.12 2.08
N LEU A 33 -3.18 2.93 0.78
CA LEU A 33 -2.09 3.46 -0.04
C LEU A 33 -2.42 4.84 -0.63
N LEU A 34 -3.67 5.31 -0.52
CA LEU A 34 -4.12 6.56 -1.14
C LEU A 34 -3.66 7.79 -0.35
N GLY A 35 -3.19 8.79 -1.09
CA GLY A 35 -2.80 10.08 -0.55
C GLY A 35 -1.53 10.06 0.32
N ILE A 36 -0.67 9.05 0.10
CA ILE A 36 0.69 9.00 0.63
C ILE A 36 1.61 9.76 -0.35
N GLU A 37 2.56 10.52 0.19
CA GLU A 37 3.52 11.33 -0.57
C GLU A 37 4.57 10.46 -1.32
N ALA A 38 5.11 11.00 -2.41
CA ALA A 38 5.84 10.26 -3.47
C ALA A 38 7.28 9.78 -3.14
N ASP A 39 7.80 10.00 -1.94
CA ASP A 39 9.18 9.63 -1.57
C ASP A 39 9.27 8.24 -0.90
N MET A 40 8.33 7.35 -1.22
CA MET A 40 8.17 6.05 -0.58
C MET A 40 7.67 5.04 -1.59
N HIS A 41 8.27 3.85 -1.60
CA HIS A 41 7.80 2.75 -2.44
C HIS A 41 6.50 2.16 -1.89
N LEU A 42 5.42 2.25 -2.65
CA LEU A 42 4.11 1.71 -2.31
C LEU A 42 3.96 0.31 -2.91
N ALA A 43 3.81 -0.70 -2.05
CA ALA A 43 3.59 -2.08 -2.47
C ALA A 43 2.25 -2.62 -1.98
N LEU A 44 1.52 -3.30 -2.86
CA LEU A 44 0.23 -3.92 -2.55
C LEU A 44 0.33 -5.44 -2.61
N ILE A 45 -0.07 -6.09 -1.53
CA ILE A 45 -0.20 -7.55 -1.49
C ILE A 45 -1.57 -7.96 -2.04
N LEU A 46 -1.55 -8.73 -3.12
CA LEU A 46 -2.72 -9.29 -3.79
C LEU A 46 -2.72 -10.81 -3.58
N ARG A 47 -3.40 -11.28 -2.53
CA ARG A 47 -3.58 -12.72 -2.28
C ARG A 47 -4.69 -13.23 -3.18
N ASP A 48 -4.36 -14.06 -4.15
CA ASP A 48 -5.35 -14.57 -5.10
C ASP A 48 -5.96 -15.90 -4.61
N GLU A 49 -7.29 -15.96 -4.62
CA GLU A 49 -8.11 -17.19 -4.68
C GLU A 49 -9.60 -16.87 -4.90
N ASN A 50 -10.12 -15.72 -4.42
CA ASN A 50 -11.55 -15.37 -4.49
C ASN A 50 -11.86 -13.94 -4.96
N GLY A 51 -10.93 -13.30 -5.68
CA GLY A 51 -11.03 -11.91 -6.09
C GLY A 51 -10.57 -10.94 -5.00
N SER A 52 -9.91 -9.87 -5.43
CA SER A 52 -9.39 -8.83 -4.55
C SER A 52 -10.39 -7.67 -4.46
N PRO A 53 -10.62 -7.08 -3.27
CA PRO A 53 -11.35 -5.83 -3.15
C PRO A 53 -10.57 -4.64 -3.75
N ASN A 54 -9.29 -4.83 -4.04
CA ASN A 54 -8.40 -3.82 -4.61
C ASN A 54 -8.56 -3.78 -6.13
N VAL A 55 -9.45 -2.91 -6.60
CA VAL A 55 -9.78 -2.72 -8.02
C VAL A 55 -9.81 -1.24 -8.39
N GLY A 56 -9.84 -0.95 -9.70
CA GLY A 56 -10.00 0.40 -10.23
C GLY A 56 -8.69 1.13 -10.53
N GLU A 57 -8.81 2.39 -10.96
CA GLU A 57 -7.68 3.18 -11.47
C GLU A 57 -6.60 3.47 -10.43
N ALA A 58 -6.97 3.47 -9.15
CA ALA A 58 -6.06 3.69 -8.04
C ALA A 58 -4.91 2.66 -7.94
N LEU A 59 -5.05 1.48 -8.56
CA LEU A 59 -3.96 0.51 -8.67
C LEU A 59 -2.73 1.08 -9.41
N ARG A 60 -2.92 2.09 -10.27
CA ARG A 60 -1.82 2.78 -10.97
C ARG A 60 -0.94 3.62 -10.04
N ASN A 61 -1.39 3.88 -8.82
CA ASN A 61 -0.65 4.64 -7.82
C ASN A 61 0.23 3.75 -6.93
N VAL A 62 0.29 2.45 -7.21
CA VAL A 62 1.11 1.48 -6.48
C VAL A 62 2.33 1.15 -7.35
N ASP A 63 3.53 1.18 -6.77
CA ASP A 63 4.78 0.96 -7.50
C ASP A 63 5.03 -0.53 -7.80
N SER A 64 4.47 -1.44 -7.00
CA SER A 64 4.58 -2.89 -7.23
C SER A 64 3.46 -3.69 -6.56
N THR A 65 3.12 -4.85 -7.14
CA THR A 65 2.20 -5.81 -6.55
C THR A 65 2.89 -7.15 -6.32
N HIS A 66 2.50 -7.85 -5.25
CA HIS A 66 3.10 -9.14 -4.86
C HIS A 66 2.02 -10.07 -4.30
N GLY A 67 2.17 -11.38 -4.46
CA GLY A 67 1.23 -12.37 -3.92
C GLY A 67 1.35 -12.55 -2.40
N SER A 68 2.49 -12.18 -1.81
CA SER A 68 2.73 -12.28 -0.38
C SER A 68 3.79 -11.31 0.12
N LEU A 69 3.83 -11.07 1.44
CA LEU A 69 4.90 -10.30 2.08
C LEU A 69 6.28 -10.96 1.90
N LEU A 70 6.34 -12.29 1.81
CA LEU A 70 7.59 -13.03 1.57
C LEU A 70 8.11 -12.81 0.15
N GLU A 71 7.21 -12.76 -0.82
CA GLU A 71 7.57 -12.44 -2.20
C GLU A 71 8.08 -11.01 -2.33
N PHE A 72 7.37 -10.04 -1.74
CA PHE A 72 7.82 -8.65 -1.67
C PHE A 72 9.22 -8.54 -1.04
N SER A 73 9.46 -9.18 0.11
CA SER A 73 10.74 -9.04 0.80
C SER A 73 11.91 -9.60 -0.02
N ARG A 74 11.71 -10.72 -0.73
CA ARG A 74 12.70 -11.28 -1.65
C ARG A 74 12.97 -10.34 -2.82
N TRP A 75 11.91 -9.80 -3.43
CA TRP A 75 12.03 -8.85 -4.55
C TRP A 75 12.74 -7.56 -4.13
N TRP A 76 12.39 -7.01 -2.98
CA TRP A 76 12.95 -5.76 -2.44
C TRP A 76 14.46 -5.86 -2.22
N LEU A 77 14.93 -6.98 -1.68
CA LEU A 77 16.35 -7.21 -1.43
C LEU A 77 17.17 -7.35 -2.72
N VAL A 78 16.58 -7.85 -3.81
CA VAL A 78 17.26 -7.95 -5.12
C VAL A 78 17.26 -6.61 -5.86
N LYS A 79 16.22 -5.78 -5.68
CA LYS A 79 16.11 -4.46 -6.30
C LYS A 79 17.02 -3.39 -5.67
N GLY A 80 17.47 -3.61 -4.44
CA GLY A 80 18.32 -2.67 -3.70
C GLY A 80 19.81 -2.74 -4.02
N GLU A 81 20.24 -3.65 -4.90
CA GLU A 81 21.57 -3.70 -5.51
C GLU A 81 21.62 -2.89 -6.81
#